data_AF-A0A8C6TAN6-F1
#
_entry.id   AF-A0A8C6TAN6-F1
#
_cell.length_a   1.000
_cell.length_b   1.000
_cell.length_c   1.000
_cell.angle_alpha   90.00
_cell.angle_beta   90.00
_cell.angle_gamma   90.00
#
_symmetry.space_group_name_H-M   'P 1'
#
loop_
_entity.id
_entity.type
_entity.pdbx_description
1 polymer ?
#
loop_
_entity_poly.entity_id
_entity_poly.type
_entity_poly.pdbx_seq_one_letter_code
_entity_poly.pdbx_strand_id
1 'polypeptide(L)'
;MAGRKRRTHKISAEIPAKLMTKHENCDKCLPADEPNKPSNVNNKNDNVNEIERSHYFIKSDPKLRLGEDFFKQPCVSLAKAFLGKVLVRRCADGAELRGKIVETEAYLGGEDKASHSAGGKRTERNTAMFMKPGTIYVYPIYGVYLCMNVSSEGEGAAVLLRSLEPLQGQSVMRELRAAKRRDGAKQVKDKELCNGPSKLCQALDIPRCFDRRDLASDPEVWLECVPGAGPEEVSNVVSAPRIGIESHGEWAKKPLRFYILGHPCVSVRNKEAEELVQSEMIVNDLDSESETGQHKVKRTPQK
;
A
#
# COMPACT_ATOMS: atom_id res chain seq x y z
N MET A 1 33.12 42.57 -46.43
CA MET A 1 33.63 41.86 -45.24
C MET A 1 32.44 41.43 -44.41
N ALA A 2 32.26 40.22 -43.88
CA ALA A 2 32.87 38.92 -44.08
C ALA A 2 31.77 37.90 -43.71
N GLY A 3 31.45 36.97 -44.62
CA GLY A 3 30.53 35.88 -44.34
C GLY A 3 31.22 34.79 -43.53
N ARG A 4 30.50 34.19 -42.57
CA ARG A 4 30.98 33.02 -41.81
C ARG A 4 30.02 31.85 -42.01
N LYS A 5 30.40 30.98 -42.96
CA LYS A 5 29.74 29.69 -43.27
C LYS A 5 29.78 28.78 -42.03
N ARG A 6 28.64 28.23 -41.62
CA ARG A 6 28.58 27.07 -40.71
C ARG A 6 28.79 25.79 -41.51
N ARG A 7 29.84 25.04 -41.19
CA ARG A 7 30.15 23.72 -41.76
C ARG A 7 29.20 22.68 -41.17
N THR A 8 28.52 21.96 -42.06
CA THR A 8 27.81 20.71 -41.78
C THR A 8 28.82 19.56 -41.77
N HIS A 9 28.92 18.81 -40.67
CA HIS A 9 29.61 17.52 -40.66
C HIS A 9 28.57 16.41 -40.89
N LYS A 10 28.59 15.83 -42.10
CA LYS A 10 28.08 14.49 -42.36
C LYS A 10 29.16 13.50 -41.91
N ILE A 11 28.80 12.56 -41.04
CA ILE A 11 29.59 11.34 -40.81
C ILE A 11 28.69 10.19 -41.23
N SER A 12 29.10 9.54 -42.31
CA SER A 12 28.66 8.25 -42.79
C SER A 12 29.20 7.15 -41.88
N ALA A 13 28.34 6.22 -41.46
CA ALA A 13 28.79 4.94 -40.92
C ALA A 13 27.89 3.85 -41.52
N GLU A 14 28.53 2.93 -42.22
CA GLU A 14 27.99 1.78 -42.92
C GLU A 14 27.46 0.74 -41.93
N ILE A 15 26.39 0.04 -42.33
CA ILE A 15 25.78 -1.07 -41.60
C ILE A 15 26.20 -2.37 -42.31
N PRO A 16 26.84 -3.34 -41.63
CA PRO A 16 26.89 -4.71 -42.11
C PRO A 16 25.68 -5.49 -41.59
N ALA A 17 24.92 -6.08 -42.51
CA ALA A 17 23.85 -7.03 -42.25
C ALA A 17 24.40 -8.45 -42.00
N LYS A 18 23.55 -9.26 -41.33
CA LYS A 18 23.58 -10.72 -41.08
C LYS A 18 24.17 -11.14 -39.72
N LEU A 19 23.29 -11.61 -38.83
CA LEU A 19 23.02 -13.04 -38.72
C LEU A 19 21.65 -13.31 -38.10
N MET A 20 20.95 -14.27 -38.68
CA MET A 20 19.58 -14.67 -38.39
C MET A 20 19.46 -15.59 -37.17
N THR A 21 18.22 -15.65 -36.67
CA THR A 21 17.51 -16.82 -36.10
C THR A 21 18.00 -17.42 -34.78
N LYS A 22 17.15 -17.28 -33.74
CA LYS A 22 16.44 -18.40 -33.07
C LYS A 22 15.53 -17.85 -31.96
N HIS A 23 14.27 -17.59 -32.30
CA HIS A 23 13.17 -17.60 -31.33
C HIS A 23 12.23 -18.70 -31.79
N GLU A 24 12.29 -19.85 -31.12
CA GLU A 24 11.33 -20.93 -31.26
C GLU A 24 10.86 -21.35 -29.86
N ASN A 25 9.54 -21.31 -29.70
CA ASN A 25 8.68 -22.18 -28.91
C ASN A 25 8.96 -22.38 -27.41
N CYS A 26 8.18 -21.66 -26.59
CA CYS A 26 7.76 -22.16 -25.28
C CYS A 26 6.31 -22.64 -25.40
N ASP A 27 6.16 -23.91 -25.80
CA ASP A 27 4.91 -24.67 -25.69
C ASP A 27 5.31 -26.08 -25.26
N LYS A 28 4.94 -26.44 -24.02
CA LYS A 28 4.55 -27.80 -23.61
C LYS A 28 4.12 -27.81 -22.14
N CYS A 29 2.81 -27.84 -21.96
CA CYS A 29 2.16 -28.41 -20.79
C CYS A 29 2.16 -29.95 -20.86
N LEU A 30 1.87 -30.58 -19.71
CA LEU A 30 1.44 -31.96 -19.42
C LEU A 30 2.49 -32.86 -18.70
N PRO A 31 2.06 -33.80 -17.83
CA PRO A 31 0.96 -33.74 -16.86
C PRO A 31 1.37 -34.24 -15.46
N ALA A 32 0.39 -34.19 -14.54
CA ALA A 32 0.44 -34.59 -13.14
C ALA A 32 0.64 -36.09 -12.90
N ASP A 33 1.36 -36.42 -11.83
CA ASP A 33 1.30 -37.71 -11.14
C ASP A 33 0.96 -37.49 -9.66
N GLU A 34 -0.04 -38.23 -9.18
CA GLU A 34 -0.57 -38.22 -7.82
C GLU A 34 -0.08 -39.47 -7.01
N PRO A 35 -0.40 -39.65 -5.72
CA PRO A 35 0.60 -39.70 -4.65
C PRO A 35 0.86 -41.11 -4.07
N ASN A 36 2.02 -41.30 -3.44
CA ASN A 36 2.35 -42.50 -2.65
C ASN A 36 2.25 -42.24 -1.14
N LYS A 37 1.58 -43.15 -0.42
CA LYS A 37 1.25 -43.12 1.02
C LYS A 37 2.46 -43.43 1.93
N PRO A 38 2.37 -43.17 3.25
CA PRO A 38 3.51 -42.83 4.10
C PRO A 38 4.19 -44.04 4.76
N SER A 39 5.51 -43.92 4.97
CA SER A 39 6.26 -44.77 5.89
C SER A 39 6.41 -44.07 7.25
N ASN A 40 6.11 -44.87 8.28
CA ASN A 40 5.99 -44.51 9.68
C ASN A 40 7.37 -44.52 10.34
N VAL A 41 7.87 -43.36 10.80
CA VAL A 41 9.00 -43.31 11.75
C VAL A 41 8.70 -42.26 12.81
N ASN A 42 8.40 -42.76 14.01
CA ASN A 42 8.35 -42.01 15.25
C ASN A 42 9.68 -41.30 15.50
N ASN A 43 9.66 -39.99 15.74
CA ASN A 43 10.61 -39.42 16.68
C ASN A 43 10.01 -38.24 17.44
N LYS A 44 10.19 -38.33 18.76
CA LYS A 44 9.72 -37.44 19.80
C LYS A 44 10.42 -36.08 19.68
N ASN A 45 9.68 -34.98 19.83
CA ASN A 45 9.99 -33.81 20.66
C ASN A 45 9.21 -32.57 20.18
N ASP A 46 7.93 -32.47 20.51
CA ASP A 46 7.16 -31.25 20.28
C ASP A 46 6.85 -30.58 21.62
N ASN A 47 7.82 -29.80 22.09
CA ASN A 47 7.65 -28.85 23.18
C ASN A 47 7.90 -27.43 22.65
N VAL A 48 7.08 -27.02 21.67
CA VAL A 48 7.01 -25.62 21.16
C VAL A 48 5.59 -25.38 20.65
N ASN A 49 4.61 -25.21 21.55
CA ASN A 49 3.22 -24.91 21.18
C ASN A 49 2.67 -23.72 21.95
N GLU A 50 3.47 -22.65 22.01
CA GLU A 50 3.05 -21.31 22.42
C GLU A 50 3.55 -20.31 21.36
N ILE A 51 3.14 -20.50 20.11
CA ILE A 51 3.15 -19.41 19.14
C ILE A 51 1.89 -18.60 19.44
N GLU A 52 2.09 -17.41 20.00
CA GLU A 52 1.11 -16.35 20.18
C GLU A 52 0.12 -16.31 19.00
N ARG A 53 -1.09 -16.82 19.25
CA ARG A 53 -2.23 -16.62 18.35
C ARG A 53 -2.61 -15.15 18.40
N SER A 54 -1.93 -14.30 17.62
CA SER A 54 -2.43 -12.95 17.39
C SER A 54 -3.86 -13.06 16.83
N HIS A 55 -4.75 -12.19 17.29
CA HIS A 55 -6.16 -12.14 16.90
C HIS A 55 -6.38 -11.94 15.39
N TYR A 56 -5.32 -11.64 14.63
CA TYR A 56 -5.33 -11.59 13.17
C TYR A 56 -5.31 -12.98 12.49
N PHE A 57 -4.93 -14.04 13.19
CA PHE A 57 -4.68 -15.37 12.61
C PHE A 57 -5.85 -16.33 12.79
N ILE A 58 -6.98 -16.00 12.18
CA ILE A 58 -8.03 -16.98 11.87
C ILE A 58 -7.78 -17.43 10.43
N LYS A 59 -7.82 -18.76 10.15
CA LYS A 59 -7.72 -19.33 8.79
C LYS A 59 -8.48 -18.45 7.81
N SER A 60 -7.90 -18.19 6.62
CA SER A 60 -8.44 -17.32 5.57
C SER A 60 -9.95 -17.50 5.38
N ASP A 61 -10.72 -16.69 6.10
CA ASP A 61 -12.17 -16.68 6.01
C ASP A 61 -12.49 -15.75 4.84
N PRO A 62 -13.12 -16.24 3.75
CA PRO A 62 -13.52 -15.40 2.63
C PRO A 62 -14.34 -14.18 3.06
N LYS A 63 -14.99 -14.23 4.24
CA LYS A 63 -15.73 -13.12 4.83
C LYS A 63 -14.87 -11.92 5.22
N LEU A 64 -13.55 -12.07 5.32
CA LEU A 64 -12.66 -10.97 5.67
C LEU A 64 -12.30 -10.12 4.46
N ARG A 65 -12.36 -10.68 3.24
CA ARG A 65 -11.99 -9.96 2.02
C ARG A 65 -12.94 -8.79 1.77
N LEU A 66 -12.37 -7.60 1.54
CA LEU A 66 -13.12 -6.42 1.14
C LEU A 66 -13.55 -6.53 -0.33
N GLY A 67 -14.86 -6.45 -0.55
CA GLY A 67 -15.47 -6.49 -1.88
C GLY A 67 -15.47 -5.15 -2.59
N GLU A 68 -16.04 -5.12 -3.80
CA GLU A 68 -16.05 -3.95 -4.68
C GLU A 68 -16.63 -2.69 -4.02
N ASP A 69 -17.68 -2.84 -3.21
CA ASP A 69 -18.37 -1.71 -2.58
C ASP A 69 -17.48 -0.93 -1.59
N PHE A 70 -16.48 -1.58 -0.98
CA PHE A 70 -15.52 -0.88 -0.13
C PHE A 70 -14.69 0.15 -0.92
N PHE A 71 -14.42 -0.11 -2.21
CA PHE A 71 -13.60 0.77 -3.04
C PHE A 71 -14.38 1.91 -3.69
N LYS A 72 -15.71 1.76 -3.82
CA LYS A 72 -16.63 2.74 -4.40
C LYS A 72 -16.92 3.90 -3.43
N GLN A 73 -15.89 4.70 -3.18
CA GLN A 73 -16.00 5.88 -2.33
C GLN A 73 -14.99 6.95 -2.76
N PRO A 74 -15.24 8.23 -2.40
CA PRO A 74 -14.35 9.33 -2.77
C PRO A 74 -12.92 9.11 -2.27
N CYS A 75 -11.94 9.59 -3.05
CA CYS A 75 -10.52 9.32 -2.84
C CYS A 75 -10.00 9.56 -1.41
N VAL A 76 -10.42 10.66 -0.77
CA VAL A 76 -10.02 10.95 0.62
C VAL A 76 -10.65 9.96 1.61
N SER A 77 -11.93 9.63 1.44
CA SER A 77 -12.62 8.65 2.26
C SER A 77 -11.98 7.27 2.13
N LEU A 78 -11.66 6.84 0.90
CA LEU A 78 -10.95 5.58 0.67
C LEU A 78 -9.57 5.56 1.33
N ALA A 79 -8.81 6.65 1.20
CA ALA A 79 -7.47 6.72 1.77
C ALA A 79 -7.46 6.58 3.29
N LYS A 80 -8.44 7.16 3.97
CA LYS A 80 -8.65 6.98 5.41
C LYS A 80 -9.17 5.58 5.73
N ALA A 81 -10.13 5.07 4.96
CA ALA A 81 -10.73 3.75 5.17
C ALA A 81 -9.73 2.59 5.00
N PHE A 82 -8.68 2.78 4.21
CA PHE A 82 -7.58 1.81 4.10
C PHE A 82 -6.77 1.65 5.39
N LEU A 83 -6.67 2.69 6.23
CA LEU A 83 -5.91 2.59 7.47
C LEU A 83 -6.52 1.50 8.37
N GLY A 84 -5.65 0.64 8.90
CA GLY A 84 -6.05 -0.52 9.69
C GLY A 84 -6.44 -1.76 8.87
N LYS A 85 -6.65 -1.66 7.55
CA LYS A 85 -6.93 -2.83 6.70
C LYS A 85 -5.65 -3.62 6.42
N VAL A 86 -5.79 -4.92 6.19
CA VAL A 86 -4.64 -5.81 5.96
C VAL A 86 -4.50 -6.08 4.47
N LEU A 87 -3.37 -5.68 3.90
CA LEU A 87 -2.97 -6.08 2.55
C LEU A 87 -2.35 -7.47 2.62
N VAL A 88 -2.91 -8.38 1.82
CA VAL A 88 -2.44 -9.76 1.73
C VAL A 88 -1.89 -10.02 0.34
N ARG A 89 -0.73 -10.68 0.28
CA ARG A 89 -0.10 -11.19 -0.93
C ARG A 89 0.10 -12.69 -0.78
N ARG A 90 -0.40 -13.48 -1.74
CA ARG A 90 -0.14 -14.93 -1.82
C ARG A 90 0.93 -15.27 -2.86
N CYS A 91 2.12 -15.61 -2.41
CA CYS A 91 3.25 -16.04 -3.25
C CYS A 91 2.93 -17.30 -4.06
N ALA A 92 3.75 -17.57 -5.09
CA ALA A 92 3.55 -18.71 -6.00
C ALA A 92 3.65 -20.08 -5.31
N ASP A 93 4.38 -20.16 -4.21
CA ASP A 93 4.50 -21.34 -3.34
C ASP A 93 3.32 -21.48 -2.35
N GLY A 94 2.35 -20.56 -2.40
CA GLY A 94 1.18 -20.52 -1.52
C GLY A 94 1.41 -19.77 -0.20
N ALA A 95 2.63 -19.29 0.09
CA ALA A 95 2.89 -18.52 1.29
C ALA A 95 2.15 -17.17 1.26
N GLU A 96 1.56 -16.77 2.38
CA GLU A 96 0.88 -15.48 2.51
C GLU A 96 1.74 -14.49 3.29
N LEU A 97 1.94 -13.31 2.69
CA LEU A 97 2.56 -12.14 3.31
C LEU A 97 1.44 -11.16 3.66
N ARG A 98 1.45 -10.65 4.89
CA ARG A 98 0.38 -9.78 5.41
C ARG A 98 0.97 -8.52 6.01
N GLY A 99 0.36 -7.38 5.72
CA GLY A 99 0.71 -6.13 6.37
C GLY A 99 -0.49 -5.20 6.57
N LYS A 100 -0.64 -4.66 7.79
CA LYS A 100 -1.67 -3.67 8.11
C LYS A 100 -1.29 -2.33 7.51
N ILE A 101 -2.17 -1.69 6.77
CA ILE A 101 -1.91 -0.38 6.18
C ILE A 101 -1.92 0.68 7.29
N VAL A 102 -0.83 1.43 7.39
CA VAL A 102 -0.64 2.47 8.42
C VAL A 102 -0.39 3.86 7.85
N GLU A 103 -0.21 3.96 6.53
CA GLU A 103 -0.02 5.24 5.83
C GLU A 103 -0.47 5.17 4.37
N THR A 104 -1.22 6.19 3.94
CA THR A 104 -1.76 6.34 2.58
C THR A 104 -1.65 7.81 2.10
N GLU A 105 -1.71 8.01 0.79
CA GLU A 105 -1.88 9.35 0.19
C GLU A 105 -3.02 9.35 -0.82
N ALA A 106 -3.85 10.40 -0.81
CA ALA A 106 -4.89 10.62 -1.80
C ALA A 106 -4.35 11.49 -2.96
N TYR A 107 -4.67 11.08 -4.19
CA TYR A 107 -4.49 11.85 -5.40
C TYR A 107 -5.87 12.07 -6.04
N LEU A 108 -6.31 13.33 -6.12
CA LEU A 108 -7.72 13.67 -6.37
C LEU A 108 -8.12 13.70 -7.85
N GLY A 109 -7.22 13.33 -8.76
CA GLY A 109 -7.53 13.33 -10.18
C GLY A 109 -7.18 14.64 -10.86
N GLY A 110 -8.07 15.09 -11.76
CA GLY A 110 -7.81 16.19 -12.69
C GLY A 110 -7.46 17.52 -12.06
N GLU A 111 -8.01 17.86 -10.90
CA GLU A 111 -7.69 19.11 -10.20
C GLU A 111 -6.30 19.08 -9.53
N ASP A 112 -5.85 17.89 -9.14
CA ASP A 112 -4.65 17.69 -8.34
C ASP A 112 -3.39 17.78 -9.20
N LYS A 113 -2.69 18.91 -9.12
CA LYS A 113 -1.47 19.15 -9.89
C LYS A 113 -0.33 18.18 -9.55
N ALA A 114 -0.36 17.52 -8.40
CA ALA A 114 0.63 16.51 -8.03
C ALA A 114 0.25 15.09 -8.52
N SER A 115 -0.95 14.92 -9.08
CA SER A 115 -1.41 13.64 -9.61
C SER A 115 -0.87 13.37 -11.02
N HIS A 116 -0.68 12.09 -11.35
CA HIS A 116 -0.40 11.68 -12.73
C HIS A 116 -1.54 11.97 -13.69
N SER A 117 -2.75 12.17 -13.19
CA SER A 117 -3.96 12.50 -13.94
C SER A 117 -4.28 14.01 -13.95
N ALA A 118 -3.35 14.86 -13.49
CA ALA A 118 -3.52 16.32 -13.49
C ALA A 118 -4.01 16.85 -14.85
N GLY A 119 -5.01 17.74 -14.82
CA GLY A 119 -5.68 18.27 -16.00
C GLY A 119 -6.54 17.26 -16.75
N GLY A 120 -6.90 16.13 -16.13
CA GLY A 120 -7.62 15.03 -16.78
C GLY A 120 -6.73 14.21 -17.72
N LYS A 121 -5.41 14.32 -17.61
CA LYS A 121 -4.47 13.69 -18.53
C LYS A 121 -4.51 12.17 -18.40
N ARG A 122 -5.02 11.50 -19.44
CA ARG A 122 -4.98 10.04 -19.59
C ARG A 122 -3.85 9.62 -20.51
N THR A 123 -3.07 8.65 -20.05
CA THR A 123 -1.96 8.03 -20.76
C THR A 123 -2.08 6.52 -20.62
N GLU A 124 -1.35 5.77 -21.44
CA GLU A 124 -1.26 4.31 -21.28
C GLU A 124 -0.82 3.92 -19.86
N ARG A 125 0.15 4.66 -19.30
CA ARG A 125 0.70 4.39 -17.97
C ARG A 125 -0.33 4.54 -16.85
N ASN A 126 -1.12 5.61 -16.83
CA ASN A 126 -2.04 5.91 -15.72
C ASN A 126 -3.47 5.45 -15.98
N THR A 127 -3.70 4.62 -17.00
CA THR A 127 -5.04 4.15 -17.39
C THR A 127 -5.78 3.49 -16.22
N ALA A 128 -5.07 2.77 -15.34
CA ALA A 128 -5.64 2.17 -14.13
C ALA A 128 -6.34 3.19 -13.20
N MET A 129 -5.91 4.45 -13.15
CA MET A 129 -6.55 5.50 -12.34
C MET A 129 -7.93 5.92 -12.90
N PHE A 130 -8.21 5.60 -14.16
CA PHE A 130 -9.48 5.88 -14.86
C PHE A 130 -10.31 4.60 -15.07
N MET A 131 -9.93 3.51 -14.40
CA MET A 131 -10.70 2.26 -14.40
C MET A 131 -11.63 2.24 -13.18
N LYS A 132 -12.37 1.14 -13.00
CA LYS A 132 -13.30 1.03 -11.88
C LYS A 132 -12.56 1.14 -10.52
N PRO A 133 -13.20 1.69 -9.47
CA PRO A 133 -12.62 1.69 -8.14
C PRO A 133 -12.20 0.28 -7.69
N GLY A 134 -11.05 0.18 -7.01
CA GLY A 134 -10.42 -1.10 -6.66
C GLY A 134 -9.38 -1.58 -7.69
N THR A 135 -9.30 -0.95 -8.87
CA THR A 135 -8.25 -1.26 -9.85
C THR A 135 -6.88 -0.85 -9.32
N ILE A 136 -5.93 -1.79 -9.35
CA ILE A 136 -4.54 -1.59 -8.94
C ILE A 136 -3.81 -0.76 -10.01
N TYR A 137 -3.11 0.29 -9.58
CA TYR A 137 -2.20 1.07 -10.42
C TYR A 137 -0.77 0.92 -9.90
N VAL A 138 0.05 0.14 -10.62
CA VAL A 138 1.46 -0.09 -10.30
C VAL A 138 2.35 0.53 -11.36
N TYR A 139 3.24 1.43 -10.93
CA TYR A 139 4.13 2.14 -11.86
C TYR A 139 5.58 2.18 -11.38
N PRO A 140 6.54 2.24 -12.32
CA PRO A 140 7.94 2.45 -12.00
C PRO A 140 8.24 3.92 -11.65
N ILE A 141 9.04 4.11 -10.61
CA ILE A 141 9.60 5.38 -10.19
C ILE A 141 11.12 5.26 -10.08
N TYR A 142 11.84 6.32 -10.49
CA TYR A 142 13.30 6.37 -10.52
C TYR A 142 13.96 5.18 -11.24
N GLY A 143 13.29 4.61 -12.25
CA GLY A 143 13.78 3.51 -13.09
C GLY A 143 13.77 2.12 -12.45
N VAL A 144 13.83 2.01 -11.12
CA VAL A 144 14.08 0.71 -10.43
C VAL A 144 13.06 0.35 -9.35
N TYR A 145 12.26 1.31 -8.90
CA TYR A 145 11.31 1.13 -7.82
C TYR A 145 9.88 1.11 -8.33
N LEU A 146 8.97 0.48 -7.58
CA LEU A 146 7.54 0.48 -7.88
C LEU A 146 6.78 1.25 -6.80
N CYS A 147 5.63 1.78 -7.17
CA CYS A 147 4.62 2.25 -6.24
C CYS A 147 3.29 1.58 -6.58
N MET A 148 2.51 1.21 -5.55
CA MET A 148 1.20 0.59 -5.69
C MET A 148 0.11 1.55 -5.23
N ASN A 149 -0.83 1.83 -6.11
CA ASN A 149 -1.99 2.67 -5.85
C ASN A 149 -3.26 1.85 -6.14
N VAL A 150 -4.39 2.33 -5.66
CA VAL A 150 -5.70 1.75 -5.93
C VAL A 150 -6.63 2.85 -6.39
N SER A 151 -7.28 2.67 -7.54
CA SER A 151 -8.29 3.59 -8.06
C SER A 151 -9.45 3.74 -7.07
N SER A 152 -9.90 4.97 -6.88
CA SER A 152 -11.04 5.33 -6.05
C SER A 152 -12.20 5.83 -6.91
N GLU A 153 -13.30 6.22 -6.29
CA GLU A 153 -14.34 6.97 -7.00
C GLU A 153 -13.82 8.36 -7.41
N GLY A 154 -14.05 8.71 -8.68
CA GLY A 154 -13.61 9.96 -9.28
C GLY A 154 -12.63 9.75 -10.44
N GLU A 155 -12.81 10.52 -11.53
CA GLU A 155 -12.00 10.40 -12.74
C GLU A 155 -10.51 10.65 -12.48
N GLY A 156 -9.70 9.60 -12.70
CA GLY A 156 -8.26 9.68 -12.50
C GLY A 156 -7.83 9.73 -11.04
N ALA A 157 -8.72 9.47 -10.08
CA ALA A 157 -8.41 9.50 -8.65
C ALA A 157 -7.88 8.15 -8.17
N ALA A 158 -6.89 8.19 -7.28
CA ALA A 158 -6.30 6.98 -6.71
C ALA A 158 -5.65 7.25 -5.35
N VAL A 159 -5.55 6.19 -4.56
CA VAL A 159 -4.88 6.19 -3.27
C VAL A 159 -3.56 5.43 -3.37
N LEU A 160 -2.45 6.08 -3.02
CA LEU A 160 -1.14 5.43 -2.88
C LEU A 160 -1.05 4.73 -1.53
N LEU A 161 -0.63 3.46 -1.53
CA LEU A 161 -0.21 2.77 -0.32
C LEU A 161 1.23 3.13 -0.01
N ARG A 162 1.51 3.64 1.20
CA ARG A 162 2.84 4.14 1.56
C ARG A 162 3.54 3.33 2.61
N SER A 163 2.82 2.83 3.60
CA SER A 163 3.44 2.03 4.63
C SER A 163 2.52 0.97 5.18
N LEU A 164 3.14 -0.16 5.55
CA LEU A 164 2.49 -1.26 6.24
C LEU A 164 3.23 -1.61 7.54
N GLU A 165 2.48 -2.07 8.54
CA GLU A 165 3.00 -2.88 9.65
C GLU A 165 3.05 -4.35 9.21
N PRO A 166 4.24 -4.98 9.14
CA PRO A 166 4.35 -6.40 8.80
C PRO A 166 3.69 -7.30 9.85
N LEU A 167 2.70 -8.09 9.45
CA LEU A 167 1.97 -9.02 10.33
C LEU A 167 2.39 -10.48 10.12
N GLN A 168 2.64 -10.88 8.87
CA GLN A 168 3.00 -12.26 8.52
C GLN A 168 4.03 -12.29 7.39
N GLY A 169 4.99 -13.21 7.46
CA GLY A 169 5.98 -13.42 6.40
C GLY A 169 7.20 -12.51 6.47
N GLN A 170 7.52 -11.98 7.66
CA GLN A 170 8.60 -11.03 7.89
C GLN A 170 9.98 -11.57 7.46
N SER A 171 10.23 -12.88 7.59
CA SER A 171 11.45 -13.52 7.08
C SER A 171 11.58 -13.37 5.56
N VAL A 172 10.54 -13.75 4.81
CA VAL A 172 10.47 -13.61 3.35
C VAL A 172 10.58 -12.16 2.91
N MET A 173 9.85 -11.25 3.58
CA MET A 173 9.96 -9.80 3.33
C MET A 173 11.40 -9.30 3.48
N ARG A 174 12.13 -9.81 4.48
CA ARG A 174 13.52 -9.42 4.74
C ARG A 174 14.46 -9.93 3.66
N GLU A 175 14.28 -11.15 3.19
CA GLU A 175 15.04 -11.73 2.07
C GLU A 175 14.83 -10.93 0.78
N LEU A 176 13.57 -10.65 0.42
CA LEU A 176 13.22 -9.83 -0.74
C LEU A 176 13.82 -8.42 -0.67
N ARG A 177 13.83 -7.81 0.52
CA ARG A 177 14.45 -6.50 0.76
C ARG A 177 15.99 -6.54 0.76
N ALA A 178 16.58 -7.68 1.10
CA ALA A 178 18.04 -7.87 1.13
C ALA A 178 18.61 -8.13 -0.27
N ALA A 179 17.88 -8.81 -1.15
CA ALA A 179 18.35 -9.18 -2.51
C ALA A 179 18.79 -7.98 -3.38
N LYS A 180 18.32 -6.76 -3.06
CA LYS A 180 18.69 -5.52 -3.75
C LYS A 180 19.73 -4.68 -3.01
N ARG A 181 20.28 -5.16 -1.90
CA ARG A 181 21.27 -4.45 -1.08
C ARG A 181 22.67 -4.99 -1.34
N ARG A 182 23.68 -4.16 -1.05
CA ARG A 182 25.10 -4.55 -1.15
C ARG A 182 25.43 -5.60 -0.08
N ASP A 183 26.37 -6.47 -0.40
CA ASP A 183 26.92 -7.44 0.55
C ASP A 183 27.46 -6.74 1.80
N GLY A 184 27.18 -7.32 2.97
CA GLY A 184 27.56 -6.76 4.28
C GLY A 184 26.62 -5.67 4.81
N ALA A 185 25.50 -5.36 4.14
CA ALA A 185 24.53 -4.42 4.66
C ALA A 185 23.87 -4.92 5.96
N LYS A 186 23.73 -4.04 6.96
CA LYS A 186 23.02 -4.34 8.21
C LYS A 186 21.63 -4.90 7.94
N GLN A 187 21.24 -5.92 8.71
CA GLN A 187 19.91 -6.50 8.65
C GLN A 187 18.83 -5.41 8.78
N VAL A 188 17.84 -5.42 7.87
CA VAL A 188 16.69 -4.50 7.91
C VAL A 188 15.91 -4.79 9.18
N LYS A 189 15.47 -3.79 9.95
CA LYS A 189 14.58 -4.00 11.10
C LYS A 189 13.13 -4.19 10.64
N ASP A 190 12.27 -4.79 11.46
CA ASP A 190 10.89 -5.11 11.05
C ASP A 190 10.09 -3.86 10.65
N LYS A 191 10.20 -2.79 11.45
CA LYS A 191 9.61 -1.49 11.13
C LYS A 191 10.14 -0.84 9.84
N GLU A 192 11.26 -1.33 9.28
CA GLU A 192 11.89 -0.82 8.06
C GLU A 192 11.60 -1.67 6.82
N LEU A 193 10.89 -2.80 6.99
CA LEU A 193 10.53 -3.69 5.90
C LEU A 193 9.58 -2.99 4.92
N CYS A 194 8.54 -2.34 5.46
CA CYS A 194 7.43 -1.77 4.69
C CYS A 194 7.23 -0.26 4.88
N ASN A 195 8.14 0.46 5.55
CA ASN A 195 8.02 1.91 5.81
C ASN A 195 8.38 2.82 4.62
N GLY A 196 7.70 2.60 3.50
CA GLY A 196 7.81 3.42 2.29
C GLY A 196 7.15 2.74 1.09
N PRO A 197 6.63 3.53 0.13
CA PRO A 197 5.77 3.01 -0.95
C PRO A 197 6.49 1.98 -1.83
N SER A 198 7.78 2.18 -2.07
CA SER A 198 8.59 1.21 -2.81
C SER A 198 9.16 0.09 -1.95
N LYS A 199 9.25 0.29 -0.63
CA LYS A 199 9.71 -0.75 0.29
C LYS A 199 8.64 -1.81 0.47
N LEU A 200 7.38 -1.42 0.66
CA LEU A 200 6.27 -2.38 0.74
C LEU A 200 6.10 -3.17 -0.57
N CYS A 201 6.29 -2.53 -1.74
CA CYS A 201 6.23 -3.25 -3.01
C CYS A 201 7.34 -4.32 -3.13
N GLN A 202 8.53 -4.04 -2.58
CA GLN A 202 9.62 -5.02 -2.55
C GLN A 202 9.36 -6.12 -1.52
N ALA A 203 8.96 -5.74 -0.31
CA ALA A 203 8.72 -6.68 0.79
C ALA A 203 7.60 -7.66 0.47
N LEU A 204 6.56 -7.23 -0.27
CA LEU A 204 5.45 -8.07 -0.72
C LEU A 204 5.64 -8.66 -2.12
N ASP A 205 6.82 -8.51 -2.73
CA ASP A 205 7.08 -8.94 -4.12
C ASP A 205 5.92 -8.59 -5.07
N ILE A 206 5.59 -7.29 -5.16
CA ILE A 206 4.57 -6.76 -6.06
C ILE A 206 5.21 -6.51 -7.43
N PRO A 207 4.90 -7.32 -8.46
CA PRO A 207 5.45 -7.13 -9.79
C PRO A 207 4.67 -6.09 -10.58
N ARG A 208 5.25 -5.64 -11.69
CA ARG A 208 4.58 -4.70 -12.61
C ARG A 208 3.31 -5.27 -13.24
N CYS A 209 3.21 -6.59 -13.41
CA CYS A 209 2.05 -7.25 -14.02
C CYS A 209 0.79 -7.22 -13.13
N PHE A 210 0.86 -6.63 -11.93
CA PHE A 210 -0.30 -6.34 -11.09
C PHE A 210 -1.02 -5.06 -11.52
N ASP A 211 -0.39 -4.23 -12.37
CA ASP A 211 -1.05 -3.06 -12.93
C ASP A 211 -2.33 -3.46 -13.66
N ARG A 212 -3.41 -2.71 -13.42
CA ARG A 212 -4.77 -2.90 -13.94
C ARG A 212 -5.51 -4.16 -13.46
N ARG A 213 -4.97 -4.91 -12.49
CA ARG A 213 -5.71 -5.99 -11.83
C ARG A 213 -6.72 -5.44 -10.83
N ASP A 214 -7.71 -6.25 -10.47
CA ASP A 214 -8.80 -5.87 -9.56
C ASP A 214 -8.54 -6.36 -8.14
N LEU A 215 -8.27 -5.45 -7.20
CA LEU A 215 -7.98 -5.80 -5.82
C LEU A 215 -9.17 -6.48 -5.11
N ALA A 216 -10.40 -6.26 -5.59
CA ALA A 216 -11.60 -6.88 -5.03
C ALA A 216 -11.75 -8.35 -5.40
N SER A 217 -11.15 -8.83 -6.50
CA SER A 217 -11.30 -10.21 -6.97
C SER A 217 -10.00 -10.97 -7.30
N ASP A 218 -8.84 -10.30 -7.32
CA ASP A 218 -7.55 -10.93 -7.62
C ASP A 218 -7.19 -12.05 -6.62
N PRO A 219 -6.70 -13.22 -7.09
CA PRO A 219 -6.40 -14.37 -6.23
C PRO A 219 -5.04 -14.29 -5.50
N GLU A 220 -4.16 -13.38 -5.95
CA GLU A 220 -2.77 -13.23 -5.50
C GLU A 220 -2.57 -12.03 -4.57
N VAL A 221 -3.48 -11.04 -4.64
CA VAL A 221 -3.48 -9.85 -3.78
C VAL A 221 -4.90 -9.39 -3.45
N TRP A 222 -5.16 -9.11 -2.17
CA TRP A 222 -6.45 -8.62 -1.71
C TRP A 222 -6.32 -7.82 -0.42
N LEU A 223 -7.41 -7.16 -0.01
CA LEU A 223 -7.51 -6.50 1.28
C LEU A 223 -8.48 -7.26 2.19
N GLU A 224 -8.13 -7.31 3.46
CA GLU A 224 -8.97 -7.87 4.51
C GLU A 224 -9.37 -6.81 5.56
N CYS A 225 -10.58 -6.97 6.10
CA CYS A 225 -10.99 -6.30 7.32
C CYS A 225 -10.41 -7.03 8.54
N VAL A 226 -10.11 -6.28 9.60
CA VAL A 226 -9.66 -6.83 10.88
C VAL A 226 -10.89 -7.10 11.75
N PRO A 227 -11.13 -8.36 12.18
CA PRO A 227 -12.20 -8.68 13.11
C PRO A 227 -12.04 -7.90 14.42
N GLY A 228 -13.08 -7.21 14.86
CA GLY A 228 -13.07 -6.49 16.14
C GLY A 228 -12.41 -5.11 16.12
N ALA A 229 -11.94 -4.62 14.97
CA ALA A 229 -11.54 -3.22 14.83
C ALA A 229 -12.78 -2.32 14.99
N GLY A 230 -12.87 -1.66 16.14
CA GLY A 230 -13.93 -0.69 16.45
C GLY A 230 -13.68 0.66 15.77
N PRO A 231 -14.66 1.58 15.82
CA PRO A 231 -14.53 2.95 15.29
C PRO A 231 -13.34 3.74 15.87
N GLU A 232 -12.86 3.37 17.07
CA GLU A 232 -11.75 4.05 17.77
C GLU A 232 -10.39 3.95 17.06
N GLU A 233 -10.16 3.01 16.14
CA GLU A 233 -8.93 3.05 15.32
C GLU A 233 -8.94 4.21 14.31
N VAL A 234 -10.12 4.74 13.97
CA VAL A 234 -10.29 5.85 13.01
C VAL A 234 -10.10 7.21 13.67
N SER A 235 -10.27 7.34 15.00
CA SER A 235 -10.02 8.61 15.70
C SER A 235 -8.53 8.97 15.73
N ASN A 236 -7.63 8.00 15.57
CA ASN A 236 -6.17 8.19 15.61
C ASN A 236 -5.52 8.47 14.25
N VAL A 237 -6.19 9.22 13.36
CA VAL A 237 -5.67 9.50 12.01
C VAL A 237 -5.11 10.91 11.89
N VAL A 238 -3.83 10.99 11.54
CA VAL A 238 -3.15 12.26 11.24
C VAL A 238 -3.31 12.60 9.76
N SER A 239 -3.76 13.82 9.48
CA SER A 239 -3.80 14.39 8.13
C SER A 239 -2.63 15.34 7.93
N ALA A 240 -1.77 15.10 6.93
CA ALA A 240 -0.54 15.85 6.71
C ALA A 240 -0.26 16.12 5.22
N PRO A 241 0.65 17.05 4.90
CA PRO A 241 1.20 17.19 3.55
C PRO A 241 1.78 15.88 3.02
N ARG A 242 1.64 15.66 1.72
CA ARG A 242 2.18 14.49 1.00
C ARG A 242 3.69 14.62 0.81
N ILE A 243 4.36 13.49 0.58
CA ILE A 243 5.82 13.40 0.54
C ILE A 243 6.34 13.34 -0.90
N GLY A 244 7.38 14.11 -1.22
CA GLY A 244 8.05 14.04 -2.52
C GLY A 244 7.31 14.79 -3.64
N ILE A 245 6.46 15.74 -3.27
CA ILE A 245 5.70 16.59 -4.19
C ILE A 245 5.94 18.10 -3.96
N GLU A 246 7.04 18.47 -3.33
CA GLU A 246 7.35 19.84 -2.86
C GLU A 246 7.30 20.88 -4.01
N SER A 247 7.58 20.45 -5.23
CA SER A 247 7.54 21.28 -6.44
C SER A 247 6.13 21.63 -6.97
N HIS A 248 5.05 21.13 -6.35
CA HIS A 248 3.67 21.26 -6.86
C HIS A 248 2.86 22.40 -6.22
N GLY A 249 3.54 23.40 -5.65
CA GLY A 249 2.92 24.63 -5.12
C GLY A 249 1.91 24.34 -4.01
N GLU A 250 0.72 24.94 -4.11
CA GLU A 250 -0.34 24.77 -3.08
C GLU A 250 -0.78 23.31 -2.89
N TRP A 251 -0.67 22.47 -3.92
CA TRP A 251 -0.98 21.03 -3.82
C TRP A 251 0.00 20.25 -2.96
N ALA A 252 1.22 20.78 -2.75
CA ALA A 252 2.21 20.20 -1.86
C ALA A 252 1.84 20.38 -0.38
N LYS A 253 1.11 21.46 -0.03
CA LYS A 253 0.73 21.80 1.35
C LYS A 253 -0.58 21.16 1.79
N LYS A 254 -1.42 20.71 0.84
CA LYS A 254 -2.73 20.12 1.15
C LYS A 254 -2.58 18.87 2.03
N PRO A 255 -3.42 18.69 3.06
CA PRO A 255 -3.35 17.56 4.00
C PRO A 255 -3.97 16.29 3.40
N LEU A 256 -3.36 15.77 2.33
CA LEU A 256 -3.84 14.62 1.56
C LEU A 256 -3.03 13.34 1.83
N ARG A 257 -2.22 13.32 2.88
CA ARG A 257 -1.56 12.13 3.43
C ARG A 257 -2.19 11.77 4.76
N PHE A 258 -2.48 10.49 4.95
CA PHE A 258 -3.13 9.99 6.15
C PHE A 258 -2.30 8.88 6.78
N TYR A 259 -2.15 8.88 8.09
CA TYR A 259 -1.45 7.81 8.81
C TYR A 259 -1.93 7.67 10.25
N ILE A 260 -1.66 6.50 10.84
CA ILE A 260 -2.01 6.21 12.23
C ILE A 260 -1.04 6.94 13.16
N LEU A 261 -1.58 7.75 14.07
CA LEU A 261 -0.84 8.57 15.04
C LEU A 261 0.14 7.72 15.84
N GLY A 262 1.41 8.16 15.92
CA GLY A 262 2.44 7.52 16.73
C GLY A 262 2.93 6.15 16.24
N HIS A 263 2.38 5.61 15.15
CA HIS A 263 2.66 4.24 14.74
C HIS A 263 4.11 4.07 14.22
N PRO A 264 4.90 3.10 14.73
CA PRO A 264 6.34 3.01 14.49
C PRO A 264 6.72 2.65 13.05
N CYS A 265 5.79 2.07 12.29
CA CYS A 265 5.98 1.72 10.88
C CYS A 265 5.66 2.88 9.91
N VAL A 266 5.14 4.03 10.36
CA VAL A 266 4.92 5.18 9.48
C VAL A 266 6.23 5.62 8.83
N SER A 267 6.21 5.93 7.53
CA SER A 267 7.44 6.22 6.78
C SER A 267 8.08 7.55 7.20
N VAL A 268 7.28 8.61 7.31
CA VAL A 268 7.72 9.94 7.77
C VAL A 268 6.65 10.55 8.67
N ARG A 269 6.98 10.78 9.94
CA ARG A 269 6.09 11.45 10.91
C ARG A 269 6.14 12.96 10.72
N ASN A 270 4.99 13.62 10.86
CA ASN A 270 4.89 15.08 10.87
C ASN A 270 4.45 15.53 12.27
N LYS A 271 5.40 16.01 13.07
CA LYS A 271 5.17 16.36 14.48
C LYS A 271 4.12 17.46 14.65
N GLU A 272 4.14 18.49 13.81
CA GLU A 272 3.17 19.58 13.85
C GLU A 272 1.74 19.05 13.62
N ALA A 273 1.55 18.17 12.63
CA ALA A 273 0.25 17.55 12.38
C ALA A 273 -0.19 16.58 13.48
N GLU A 274 0.76 15.89 14.13
CA GLU A 274 0.47 15.01 15.28
C GLU A 274 0.01 15.81 16.50
N GLU A 275 0.66 16.95 16.80
CA GLU A 275 0.30 17.84 17.91
C GLU A 275 -1.12 18.41 17.74
N LEU A 276 -1.53 18.72 16.50
CA LEU A 276 -2.89 19.18 16.21
C LEU A 276 -3.93 18.11 16.54
N VAL A 277 -3.74 16.86 16.10
CA VAL A 277 -4.67 15.76 16.41
C VAL A 277 -4.72 15.47 17.91
N GLN A 278 -3.58 15.48 18.58
CA GLN A 278 -3.52 15.27 20.04
C GLN A 278 -4.25 16.37 20.81
N SER A 279 -4.15 17.62 20.37
CA SER A 279 -4.88 18.72 21.01
C SER A 279 -6.39 18.65 20.74
N GLU A 280 -6.82 18.28 19.53
CA GLU A 280 -8.24 18.04 19.21
C GLU A 280 -8.84 16.90 20.05
N MET A 281 -8.10 15.81 20.29
CA MET A 281 -8.54 14.72 21.17
C MET A 281 -8.75 15.17 22.62
N ILE A 282 -7.81 15.94 23.17
CA ILE A 282 -7.90 16.44 24.55
C ILE A 282 -9.13 17.34 24.74
N VAL A 283 -9.45 18.18 23.75
CA VAL A 283 -10.63 19.05 23.81
C VAL A 283 -11.92 18.22 23.78
N ASN A 284 -12.00 17.22 22.90
CA ASN A 284 -13.18 16.36 22.80
C ASN A 284 -13.44 15.54 24.07
N ASP A 285 -12.38 15.06 24.74
CA ASP A 285 -12.51 14.34 26.02
C ASP A 285 -13.08 15.25 27.12
N LEU A 286 -12.62 16.51 27.21
CA LEU A 286 -13.11 17.49 28.20
C LEU A 286 -14.58 17.88 27.97
N ASP A 287 -15.02 18.01 26.73
CA ASP A 287 -16.41 18.31 26.41
C ASP A 287 -17.34 17.14 26.73
N SER A 288 -16.89 15.90 26.53
CA SER A 288 -17.65 14.68 26.86
C SER A 288 -17.90 14.48 28.36
N GLU A 289 -16.98 14.93 29.21
CA GLU A 289 -17.16 14.89 30.67
C GLU A 289 -18.19 15.93 31.16
N SER A 290 -18.39 17.02 30.41
CA SER A 290 -19.29 18.12 30.80
C SER A 290 -20.79 17.83 30.59
N GLU A 291 -21.15 16.92 29.68
CA GLU A 291 -22.56 16.58 29.38
C GLU A 291 -23.18 15.56 30.36
N THR A 292 -22.38 14.82 31.14
CA THR A 292 -22.92 13.85 32.12
C THR A 292 -23.40 14.49 33.43
N GLY A 293 -23.29 15.81 33.55
CA GLY A 293 -23.40 16.55 34.80
C GLY A 293 -24.73 17.22 35.15
N GLN A 294 -25.87 16.97 34.48
CA GLN A 294 -27.13 17.63 34.88
C GLN A 294 -28.39 16.78 34.66
N HIS A 295 -28.80 16.02 35.68
CA HIS A 295 -30.23 15.83 36.05
C HIS A 295 -30.35 15.16 37.44
N LYS A 296 -30.21 15.93 38.52
CA LYS A 296 -30.80 15.59 39.83
C LYS A 296 -31.89 16.60 40.15
N VAL A 297 -33.10 16.30 39.69
CA VAL A 297 -34.34 16.98 40.10
C VAL A 297 -34.54 16.72 41.58
N LYS A 298 -34.37 17.75 42.41
CA LYS A 298 -34.75 17.73 43.84
C LYS A 298 -36.28 17.64 43.92
N ARG A 299 -36.81 16.49 44.36
CA ARG A 299 -38.21 16.36 44.80
C ARG A 299 -38.34 16.94 46.21
N THR A 300 -39.14 17.99 46.34
CA THR A 300 -39.56 18.58 47.63
C THR A 300 -40.65 17.70 48.25
N PRO A 301 -40.65 17.40 49.56
CA PRO A 301 -41.74 16.66 50.18
C PRO A 301 -42.92 17.59 50.50
N GLN A 302 -44.11 17.23 50.04
CA GLN A 302 -45.37 17.85 50.46
C GLN A 302 -45.71 17.41 51.89
N LYS A 303 -46.19 18.37 52.70
CA LYS A 303 -46.93 18.14 53.95
C LYS A 303 -48.42 18.12 53.66
#